data_AF-A0A328TES3-F1
#
_entry.id   AF-A0A328TES3-F1
#
_cell.length_a   1.000
_cell.length_b   1.000
_cell.length_c   1.000
_cell.angle_alpha   90.00
_cell.angle_beta   90.00
_cell.angle_gamma   90.00
#
_symmetry.space_group_name_H-M   'P 1'
#
loop_
_entity.id
_entity.type
_entity.pdbx_description
1 polymer ?
#
loop_
_entity_poly.entity_id
_entity_poly.type
_entity_poly.pdbx_seq_one_letter_code
_entity_poly.pdbx_strand_id
1 'polypeptide(L)' 'MVQVMFIYFALPMALPDFGIDALTAAVVTIMINFGTYIAEITRGAVLSINRGFREAGLALGVESVKVM' A
#
# COMPACT_ATOMS: atom_id res chain seq x y z
N MET A 1 -15.19 8.24 -6.05
CA MET A 1 -16.12 8.86 -5.08
C MET A 1 -17.23 7.94 -4.58
N VAL A 2 -17.54 6.82 -5.25
CA VAL A 2 -18.50 5.83 -4.72
C VAL A 2 -17.97 5.15 -3.44
N GLN A 3 -16.66 4.88 -3.36
CA GLN A 3 -16.04 4.17 -2.25
C GLN A 3 -16.20 4.86 -0.88
N VAL A 4 -16.13 6.20 -0.82
CA VAL A 4 -16.35 6.94 0.44
C VAL A 4 -17.80 6.82 0.92
N MET A 5 -18.77 6.76 -0.02
CA MET A 5 -20.18 6.58 0.33
C MET A 5 -20.42 5.21 0.94
N PHE A 6 -19.79 4.16 0.41
CA PHE A 6 -19.87 2.83 1.00
C PHE A 6 -19.25 2.77 2.41
N ILE A 7 -18.08 3.37 2.60
CA ILE A 7 -17.38 3.31 3.90
C ILE A 7 -18.11 4.14 4.96
N TYR A 8 -18.62 5.33 4.61
CA TYR A 8 -19.25 6.21 5.59
C TYR A 8 -20.74 5.90 5.83
N PHE A 9 -21.48 5.45 4.83
CA PHE A 9 -22.92 5.18 4.96
C PHE A 9 -23.28 3.71 4.99
N ALA A 10 -22.73 2.88 4.10
CA ALA A 10 -23.12 1.46 4.02
C ALA A 10 -22.50 0.63 5.14
N LEU A 11 -21.26 0.94 5.56
CA LEU A 11 -20.58 0.19 6.63
C LEU A 11 -21.29 0.33 7.99
N PRO A 12 -21.66 1.54 8.48
CA PRO A 12 -22.38 1.65 9.75
C PRO A 12 -23.81 1.08 9.69
N MET A 13 -24.44 1.04 8.50
CA MET A 13 -25.73 0.35 8.32
C MET A 13 -25.58 -1.18 8.45
N ALA A 14 -24.46 -1.75 8.00
CA ALA A 14 -24.17 -3.17 8.12
C ALA A 14 -23.61 -3.56 9.50
N LEU A 15 -22.92 -2.64 10.18
CA LEU A 15 -22.29 -2.81 11.49
C LEU A 15 -22.67 -1.64 12.40
N PRO A 16 -23.84 -1.69 13.06
CA PRO A 16 -24.40 -0.57 13.84
C PRO A 16 -23.51 -0.09 15.00
N ASP A 17 -22.72 -1.00 15.59
CA ASP A 17 -21.80 -0.67 16.68
C ASP A 17 -20.49 -0.03 16.21
N PHE A 18 -20.28 0.02 14.89
CA PHE A 18 -19.05 0.51 14.27
C PHE A 18 -19.28 1.88 13.62
N GLY A 19 -19.45 2.90 14.47
CA GLY A 19 -19.48 4.30 14.05
C GLY A 19 -18.10 4.76 13.60
N ILE A 20 -17.97 5.17 12.33
CA ILE A 20 -16.74 5.75 11.79
C ILE A 20 -16.91 7.27 11.62
N ASP A 21 -15.98 8.04 12.17
CA ASP A 21 -15.92 9.49 11.95
C ASP A 21 -15.59 9.83 10.48
N ALA A 22 -16.09 10.97 10.01
CA ALA A 22 -15.93 11.40 8.62
C ALA A 22 -14.46 11.53 8.21
N LEU A 23 -13.57 11.97 9.11
CA LEU A 23 -12.14 12.07 8.83
C LEU A 23 -11.53 10.68 8.60
N THR A 24 -11.84 9.73 9.48
CA THR A 24 -11.37 8.34 9.36
C THR A 24 -11.89 7.69 8.09
N ALA A 25 -13.18 7.87 7.75
CA ALA A 25 -13.76 7.34 6.52
C ALA A 25 -13.04 7.89 5.27
N ALA A 26 -12.75 9.19 5.24
CA ALA A 26 -12.04 9.83 4.14
C ALA A 26 -10.61 9.28 4.00
N VAL A 27 -9.86 9.21 5.12
CA VAL A 27 -8.48 8.69 5.14
C VAL A 27 -8.44 7.24 4.67
N VAL A 28 -9.31 6.37 5.21
CA VAL A 28 -9.36 4.95 4.82
C VAL A 28 -9.75 4.79 3.35
N THR A 29 -10.71 5.58 2.88
CA THR A 29 -11.10 5.54 1.46
C THR A 29 -9.91 5.87 0.56
N ILE A 30 -9.18 6.95 0.87
CA ILE A 30 -8.02 7.37 0.10
C ILE A 30 -6.92 6.31 0.18
N MET A 31 -6.61 5.78 1.37
CA MET A 31 -5.61 4.74 1.56
C MET A 31 -5.92 3.50 0.72
N ILE A 32 -7.16 3.03 0.69
CA ILE A 32 -7.52 1.85 -0.11
C ILE A 32 -7.50 2.19 -1.60
N ASN A 33 -8.00 3.38 -1.98
CA ASN A 33 -8.08 3.77 -3.38
C ASN A 33 -6.70 3.98 -4.01
N PHE A 34 -5.76 4.61 -3.31
CA PHE A 34 -4.40 4.88 -3.81
C PHE A 34 -3.37 3.84 -3.37
N GLY A 35 -3.59 3.15 -2.26
CA GLY A 35 -2.61 2.22 -1.67
C GLY A 35 -2.22 1.09 -2.61
N THR A 36 -3.18 0.53 -3.35
CA THR A 36 -2.89 -0.51 -4.36
C THR A 36 -2.03 0.02 -5.50
N TYR A 37 -2.30 1.24 -5.98
CA TYR A 37 -1.50 1.86 -7.03
C TYR A 37 -0.07 2.12 -6.55
N ILE A 38 0.07 2.67 -5.34
CA ILE A 38 1.38 2.92 -4.75
C ILE A 38 2.13 1.60 -4.55
N ALA A 39 1.47 0.55 -4.08
CA ALA A 39 2.09 -0.77 -3.90
C ALA A 39 2.62 -1.35 -5.22
N GLU A 40 1.85 -1.27 -6.31
CA GLU A 40 2.29 -1.72 -7.63
C GLU A 40 3.40 -0.85 -8.22
N ILE A 41 3.36 0.47 -7.98
CA ILE A 41 4.45 1.37 -8.36
C ILE A 41 5.75 1.01 -7.64
N THR A 42 5.70 0.80 -6.31
CA THR A 42 6.88 0.40 -5.53
C THR A 42 7.40 -0.97 -5.97
N ARG A 43 6.51 -1.94 -6.22
CA ARG A 43 6.88 -3.26 -6.74
C ARG A 43 7.56 -3.15 -8.12
N GLY A 44 6.98 -2.35 -9.02
CA GLY A 44 7.55 -2.07 -10.33
C GLY A 44 8.90 -1.37 -10.24
N ALA A 45 9.07 -0.42 -9.31
CA ALA A 45 10.33 0.28 -9.07
C ALA A 45 11.43 -0.69 -8.61
N VAL A 46 11.16 -1.53 -7.61
CA VAL A 46 12.13 -2.54 -7.13
C VAL A 46 12.51 -3.53 -8.23
N LEU A 47 11.54 -4.00 -9.03
CA LEU A 47 11.80 -4.95 -10.13
C LEU A 47 12.53 -4.32 -11.32
N SER A 48 12.49 -3.00 -11.46
CA SER A 48 13.19 -2.29 -12.54
C SER A 48 14.70 -2.24 -12.34
N ILE A 49 15.18 -2.49 -11.12
CA ILE A 49 16.61 -2.53 -10.79
C ILE A 49 17.27 -3.74 -11.46
N ASN A 50 18.41 -3.52 -12.11
CA ASN A 50 19.16 -4.59 -12.75
C ASN A 50 19.65 -5.61 -11.70
N ARG A 51 19.39 -6.90 -11.94
CA ARG A 51 19.81 -8.01 -11.06
C ARG A 51 21.32 -8.06 -10.82
N GLY A 52 22.12 -7.57 -11.76
CA GLY A 52 23.58 -7.47 -11.63
C GLY A 52 24.05 -6.59 -10.46
N PHE A 53 23.25 -5.61 -10.02
CA PHE A 53 23.57 -4.86 -8.79
C PHE A 53 23.46 -5.72 -7.54
N ARG A 54 22.48 -6.63 -7.52
CA ARG A 54 22.33 -7.58 -6.42
C ARG A 54 23.47 -8.60 -6.42
N GLU A 55 23.85 -9.11 -7.58
CA GLU A 55 24.99 -10.03 -7.72
C GLU A 55 26.32 -9.35 -7.37
N ALA A 56 26.52 -8.08 -7.74
CA ALA A 56 27.71 -7.30 -7.38
C ALA A 56 27.81 -7.05 -5.86
N GLY A 57 26.70 -6.71 -5.20
CA GLY A 57 26.67 -6.55 -3.74
C GLY A 57 27.04 -7.83 -3.01
N LEU A 58 26.50 -8.97 -3.45
CA LEU A 58 26.84 -10.29 -2.90
C LEU A 58 28.30 -10.65 -3.17
N ALA A 59 28.84 -10.34 -4.35
CA ALA A 59 30.25 -10.59 -4.69
C ALA A 59 31.22 -9.73 -3.86
N LEU A 60 30.79 -8.56 -3.40
CA LEU A 60 31.54 -7.69 -2.49
C LEU A 60 31.40 -8.09 -1.01
N GLY A 61 30.73 -9.21 -0.71
CA GLY A 61 30.54 -9.73 0.65
C GLY A 61 29.49 -8.97 1.46
N VAL A 62 28.61 -8.19 0.82
CA VAL A 62 27.51 -7.50 1.49
C VAL A 62 26.40 -8.50 1.81
N GLU A 63 25.87 -8.42 3.05
CA GLU A 63 24.76 -9.28 3.46
C GLU A 63 23.51 -9.07 2.59
N SER A 64 22.81 -10.17 2.29
CA SER A 64 21.65 -10.18 1.39
C SER A 64 20.54 -9.18 1.74
N VAL A 65 20.35 -8.87 3.02
CA VAL A 65 19.33 -7.88 3.48
C VAL A 65 19.76 -6.45 3.16
N LYS A 66 21.07 -6.19 3.10
CA LYS A 66 21.63 -4.87 2.83
C LYS A 66 21.79 -4.59 1.33
N VAL A 67 21.73 -5.63 0.50
CA VAL A 67 21.75 -5.53 -0.97
C VAL A 67 20.33 -5.42 -1.56
N MET A 68 19.31 -5.79 -0.78
CA MET A 68 17.88 -5.66 -1.10
C MET A 68 17.36 -4.27 -0.74
#